data_AF-A0A7S2K2F0-F1
#
_entry.id   AF-A0A7S2K2F0-F1
#
_cell.length_a   1.000
_cell.length_b   1.000
_cell.length_c   1.000
_cell.angle_alpha   90.00
_cell.angle_beta   90.00
_cell.angle_gamma   90.00
#
_symmetry.space_group_name_H-M   'P 1'
#
loop_
_entity.id
_entity.type
_entity.pdbx_description
1 polymer ?
#
loop_
_entity_poly.entity_id
_entity_poly.type
_entity_poly.pdbx_seq_one_letter_code
_entity_poly.pdbx_strand_id
1 'polypeptide(L)'
;EEQRVNVLMSRARMGLFIVGNSTCLSASEKGAHVWQPLLQMLGEAGQVKKGLPTFCELHPDDEPIELCQPCDFRKYRPNGGCSRSCTYRMSCGHVCPQACHPLDRSHKVAETLCCEPCRRFPPECLLEHSCKKLCKEKCGPCTTIVDAVTMPCGHLYKSPRCHDVRNDEATEELSRRCKVKVKHRFPCGHDVLTKCSNARGIQSCPSLCGKEMECGHQCQNLCGSCTNGHTCTKKCERTLFCGHECGRSCHFSEDCEPCNQKCDVRCVDSKCSKLCHEICASCVEPCDWQCDHQGKCPLVCGAPCARLPCNERCTNKLSCGHR
;
A
#
# COMPACT_ATOMS: atom_id res chain seq x y z
N GLU A 1 -70.23 30.71 -24.69
CA GLU A 1 -69.45 29.48 -24.37
C GLU A 1 -70.13 28.20 -24.88
N GLU A 2 -71.44 28.19 -25.13
CA GLU A 2 -72.19 27.06 -25.71
C GLU A 2 -71.51 26.36 -26.90
N GLN A 3 -71.08 27.12 -27.90
CA GLN A 3 -70.45 26.55 -29.10
C GLN A 3 -69.15 25.79 -28.76
N ARG A 4 -68.45 26.14 -27.68
CA ARG A 4 -67.20 25.46 -27.27
C ARG A 4 -67.48 24.12 -26.60
N VAL A 5 -68.54 24.02 -25.79
CA VAL A 5 -68.93 22.77 -25.13
C VAL A 5 -69.48 21.77 -26.17
N ASN A 6 -70.30 22.22 -27.11
CA ASN A 6 -70.80 21.37 -28.20
C ASN A 6 -69.66 20.85 -29.09
N VAL A 7 -68.65 21.69 -29.38
CA VAL A 7 -67.44 21.27 -30.10
C VAL A 7 -66.61 20.26 -29.28
N LEU A 8 -66.53 20.41 -27.96
CA LEU A 8 -65.84 19.47 -27.08
C LEU A 8 -66.52 18.09 -27.08
N MET A 9 -67.86 18.06 -26.98
CA MET A 9 -68.65 16.82 -26.95
C MET A 9 -68.65 16.07 -28.28
N SER A 10 -68.67 16.78 -29.41
CA SER A 10 -68.73 16.20 -30.77
C SER A 10 -67.40 15.63 -31.28
N ARG A 11 -66.28 15.92 -30.60
CA ARG A 11 -64.95 15.42 -31.00
C ARG A 11 -64.62 14.04 -30.46
N ALA A 12 -65.25 13.61 -29.38
CA ALA A 12 -65.02 12.30 -28.79
C ALA A 12 -65.77 11.22 -29.58
N ARG A 13 -65.04 10.25 -30.15
CA ARG A 13 -65.63 9.15 -30.94
C ARG A 13 -65.85 7.86 -30.16
N MET A 14 -65.04 7.60 -29.13
CA MET A 14 -65.06 6.34 -28.36
C MET A 14 -65.35 6.55 -26.87
N GLY A 15 -64.92 7.68 -26.30
CA GLY A 15 -65.15 8.02 -24.91
C GLY A 15 -64.66 9.44 -24.61
N LEU A 16 -65.28 10.09 -23.64
CA LEU A 16 -64.94 11.43 -23.17
C LEU A 16 -64.72 11.37 -21.65
N PHE A 17 -63.51 11.73 -21.21
CA PHE A 17 -63.19 11.89 -19.79
C PHE A 17 -62.98 13.37 -19.50
N ILE A 18 -63.74 13.91 -18.54
CA ILE A 18 -63.65 15.31 -18.12
C ILE A 18 -63.02 15.34 -16.73
N VAL A 19 -61.82 15.91 -16.63
CA VAL A 19 -61.11 16.08 -15.36
C VAL A 19 -61.16 17.55 -14.98
N GLY A 20 -61.82 17.86 -13.87
CA GLY A 20 -61.99 19.25 -13.42
C GLY A 20 -62.78 19.35 -12.13
N ASN A 21 -62.89 20.58 -11.61
CA ASN A 21 -63.69 20.85 -10.42
C ASN A 21 -65.13 21.21 -10.83
N SER A 22 -66.09 20.35 -10.48
CA SER A 22 -67.51 20.55 -10.78
C SER A 22 -68.05 21.85 -10.19
N THR A 23 -67.62 22.23 -8.97
CA THR A 23 -68.07 23.48 -8.34
C THR A 23 -67.66 24.71 -9.12
N CYS A 24 -66.44 24.73 -9.68
CA CYS A 24 -65.96 25.84 -10.49
C CYS A 24 -66.73 25.96 -11.82
N LEU A 25 -67.04 24.81 -12.46
CA LEU A 25 -67.78 24.79 -13.72
C LEU A 25 -69.24 25.24 -13.56
N SER A 26 -69.89 24.84 -12.46
CA SER A 26 -71.26 25.22 -12.14
C SER A 26 -71.42 26.68 -11.66
N ALA A 27 -70.36 27.29 -11.13
CA ALA A 27 -70.35 28.67 -10.63
C ALA A 27 -69.99 29.72 -11.70
N SER A 28 -69.55 29.32 -12.90
CA SER A 28 -69.18 30.25 -13.96
C SER A 28 -70.42 30.95 -14.56
N GLU A 29 -70.49 32.27 -14.47
CA GLU A 29 -71.62 33.07 -15.00
C GLU A 29 -71.88 32.84 -16.50
N LYS A 30 -70.83 32.60 -17.30
CA LYS A 30 -70.95 32.47 -18.77
C LYS A 30 -71.22 31.05 -19.26
N GLY A 31 -71.03 30.05 -18.40
CA GLY A 31 -71.06 28.63 -18.76
C GLY A 31 -71.99 27.78 -17.89
N ALA A 32 -72.49 28.30 -16.77
CA ALA A 32 -73.35 27.57 -15.83
C ALA A 32 -74.60 26.97 -16.50
N HIS A 33 -75.24 27.72 -17.41
CA HIS A 33 -76.43 27.26 -18.14
C HIS A 33 -76.18 26.01 -18.99
N VAL A 34 -74.93 25.73 -19.38
CA VAL A 34 -74.55 24.52 -20.14
C VAL A 34 -74.00 23.43 -19.22
N TRP A 35 -73.14 23.80 -18.27
CA TRP A 35 -72.48 22.85 -17.39
C TRP A 35 -73.39 22.29 -16.30
N GLN A 36 -74.36 23.04 -15.79
CA GLN A 36 -75.27 22.54 -14.76
C GLN A 36 -76.18 21.40 -15.26
N PRO A 37 -76.90 21.52 -16.41
CA PRO A 37 -77.69 20.40 -16.93
C PRO A 37 -76.81 19.20 -17.28
N LEU A 38 -75.61 19.43 -17.84
CA LEU A 38 -74.69 18.36 -18.20
C LEU A 38 -74.17 17.60 -16.97
N LEU A 39 -73.76 18.30 -15.92
CA LEU A 39 -73.30 17.68 -14.67
C LEU A 39 -74.46 16.99 -13.93
N GLN A 40 -75.69 17.51 -14.00
CA GLN A 40 -76.87 16.85 -13.46
C GLN A 40 -77.14 15.53 -14.18
N MET A 41 -77.18 15.52 -15.52
CA MET A 41 -77.36 14.30 -16.31
C MET A 41 -76.26 13.26 -16.01
N LEU A 42 -74.99 13.69 -15.94
CA LEU A 42 -73.87 12.81 -15.59
C LEU A 42 -73.98 12.29 -14.16
N GLY A 43 -74.48 13.11 -13.23
CA GLY A 43 -74.69 12.75 -11.83
C GLY A 43 -75.79 11.71 -11.66
N GLU A 44 -76.93 11.89 -12.32
CA GLU A 44 -78.06 10.94 -12.34
C GLU A 44 -77.65 9.59 -12.95
N ALA A 45 -76.78 9.60 -13.96
CA ALA A 45 -76.19 8.40 -14.56
C ALA A 45 -75.04 7.78 -13.74
N GLY A 46 -74.72 8.33 -12.56
CA GLY A 46 -73.65 7.83 -11.68
C GLY A 46 -72.23 7.99 -12.25
N GLN A 47 -72.03 8.84 -13.27
CA GLN A 47 -70.77 9.03 -13.99
C GLN A 47 -69.89 10.12 -13.36
N VAL A 48 -70.41 10.90 -12.40
CA VAL A 48 -69.62 11.90 -11.67
C VAL A 48 -68.97 11.24 -10.46
N LYS A 49 -67.64 11.10 -10.51
CA LYS A 49 -66.83 10.55 -9.42
C LYS A 49 -66.09 11.65 -8.67
N LYS A 50 -65.88 11.45 -7.37
CA LYS A 50 -65.13 12.40 -6.51
C LYS A 50 -63.62 12.32 -6.74
N GLY A 51 -63.14 11.18 -7.21
CA GLY A 51 -61.74 10.93 -7.51
C GLY A 51 -61.57 10.10 -8.78
N LEU A 52 -60.31 9.80 -9.11
CA LEU A 52 -59.97 8.94 -10.23
C LEU A 52 -60.09 7.47 -9.79
N PRO A 53 -61.02 6.67 -10.34
CA PRO A 53 -61.10 5.25 -10.04
C PRO A 53 -59.89 4.53 -10.63
N THR A 54 -59.22 3.72 -9.81
CA THR A 54 -58.04 2.95 -10.23
C THR A 54 -58.20 1.47 -9.92
N PHE A 55 -57.77 0.61 -10.84
CA PHE A 55 -57.75 -0.84 -10.70
C PHE A 55 -56.31 -1.36 -10.72
N CYS A 56 -56.07 -2.52 -10.10
CA CYS A 56 -54.79 -3.20 -10.20
C CYS A 56 -54.84 -4.23 -11.32
N GLU A 57 -53.99 -4.07 -12.35
CA GLU A 57 -53.97 -5.00 -13.48
C GLU A 57 -53.59 -6.45 -13.07
N LEU A 58 -52.84 -6.60 -11.97
CA LEU A 58 -52.40 -7.91 -11.46
C LEU A 58 -53.43 -8.57 -10.53
N HIS A 59 -54.42 -7.81 -10.05
CA HIS A 59 -55.48 -8.29 -9.16
C HIS A 59 -56.82 -7.75 -9.67
N PRO A 60 -57.35 -8.30 -10.78
CA PRO A 60 -58.57 -7.79 -11.42
C PRO A 60 -59.83 -8.02 -10.58
N ASP A 61 -59.79 -8.95 -9.62
CA ASP A 61 -60.91 -9.25 -8.71
C ASP A 61 -61.05 -8.20 -7.59
N ASP A 62 -60.04 -7.35 -7.38
CA ASP A 62 -60.09 -6.31 -6.35
C ASP A 62 -61.02 -5.16 -6.78
N GLU A 63 -61.83 -4.65 -5.86
CA GLU A 63 -62.69 -3.50 -6.13
C GLU A 63 -61.88 -2.24 -6.50
N PRO A 64 -62.37 -1.40 -7.44
CA PRO A 64 -61.73 -0.15 -7.79
C PRO A 64 -61.60 0.81 -6.60
N ILE A 65 -60.45 1.46 -6.46
CA ILE A 65 -60.22 2.47 -5.42
C ILE A 65 -60.23 3.85 -6.07
N GLU A 66 -61.09 4.74 -5.58
CA GLU A 66 -61.16 6.14 -5.99
C GLU A 66 -60.07 6.97 -5.28
N LEU A 67 -59.15 7.54 -6.07
CA LEU A 67 -58.08 8.39 -5.58
C LEU A 67 -58.51 9.86 -5.64
N CYS A 68 -58.64 10.51 -4.48
CA CYS A 68 -59.13 11.89 -4.38
C CYS A 68 -58.00 12.90 -4.17
N GLN A 69 -56.86 12.47 -3.61
CA GLN A 69 -55.74 13.31 -3.25
C GLN A 69 -54.42 12.80 -3.86
N PRO A 70 -53.42 13.67 -4.10
CA PRO A 70 -52.11 13.23 -4.59
C PRO A 70 -51.42 12.20 -3.69
N CYS A 71 -51.64 12.26 -2.36
CA CYS A 71 -51.08 11.28 -1.43
C CYS A 71 -51.72 9.89 -1.54
N ASP A 72 -52.96 9.78 -2.05
CA ASP A 72 -53.67 8.52 -2.22
C ASP A 72 -52.94 7.60 -3.21
N PHE A 73 -52.29 8.17 -4.23
CA PHE A 73 -51.47 7.41 -5.17
C PHE A 73 -50.34 6.65 -4.45
N ARG A 74 -49.64 7.28 -3.51
CA ARG A 74 -48.56 6.63 -2.76
C ARG A 74 -49.09 5.60 -1.77
N LYS A 75 -50.28 5.83 -1.21
CA LYS A 75 -50.88 4.99 -0.18
C LYS A 75 -51.53 3.73 -0.76
N TYR A 76 -52.35 3.88 -1.80
CA TYR A 76 -53.19 2.81 -2.34
C TYR A 76 -52.66 2.21 -3.63
N ARG A 77 -51.84 2.96 -4.38
CA ARG A 77 -51.23 2.52 -5.64
C ARG A 77 -49.70 2.65 -5.66
N PRO A 78 -48.98 2.18 -4.62
CA PRO A 78 -47.52 2.24 -4.61
C PRO A 78 -46.95 1.48 -5.81
N ASN A 79 -45.90 2.02 -6.43
CA ASN A 79 -45.22 1.40 -7.59
C ASN A 79 -46.14 1.07 -8.80
N GLY A 80 -47.34 1.66 -8.87
CA GLY A 80 -48.32 1.42 -9.93
C GLY A 80 -49.18 0.16 -9.78
N GLY A 81 -49.00 -0.64 -8.72
CA GLY A 81 -49.88 -1.76 -8.38
C GLY A 81 -50.61 -1.53 -7.06
N CYS A 82 -51.28 -2.55 -6.51
CA CYS A 82 -51.98 -2.42 -5.22
C CYS A 82 -51.01 -2.38 -4.02
N SER A 83 -51.51 -2.05 -2.84
CA SER A 83 -50.71 -1.96 -1.60
C SER A 83 -50.30 -3.31 -1.00
N ARG A 84 -50.68 -4.43 -1.62
CA ARG A 84 -50.31 -5.77 -1.15
C ARG A 84 -48.82 -6.01 -1.44
N SER A 85 -48.14 -6.72 -0.56
CA SER A 85 -46.75 -7.16 -0.79
C SER A 85 -46.68 -8.12 -1.98
N CYS A 86 -45.65 -7.99 -2.81
CA CYS A 86 -45.40 -8.95 -3.88
C CYS A 86 -45.06 -10.32 -3.28
N THR A 87 -45.71 -11.38 -3.76
CA THR A 87 -45.50 -12.77 -3.29
C THR A 87 -44.50 -13.54 -4.17
N TYR A 88 -43.94 -12.90 -5.19
CA TYR A 88 -43.02 -13.54 -6.12
C TYR A 88 -41.71 -13.94 -5.41
N ARG A 89 -41.31 -15.21 -5.55
CA ARG A 89 -40.03 -15.73 -5.08
C ARG A 89 -39.01 -15.61 -6.21
N MET A 90 -38.01 -14.75 -6.02
CA MET A 90 -36.92 -14.54 -6.96
C MET A 90 -36.02 -15.78 -7.05
N SER A 91 -35.19 -15.90 -8.09
CA SER A 91 -34.25 -17.04 -8.23
C SER A 91 -33.30 -17.15 -7.05
N CYS A 92 -33.06 -16.02 -6.38
CA CYS A 92 -32.18 -15.97 -5.24
C CYS A 92 -32.74 -16.65 -3.98
N GLY A 93 -34.04 -16.97 -3.97
CA GLY A 93 -34.79 -17.59 -2.88
C GLY A 93 -35.56 -16.59 -2.01
N HIS A 94 -35.22 -15.30 -2.07
CA HIS A 94 -35.93 -14.25 -1.34
C HIS A 94 -37.26 -13.88 -2.03
N VAL A 95 -38.23 -13.47 -1.21
CA VAL A 95 -39.49 -12.88 -1.70
C VAL A 95 -39.21 -11.43 -2.10
N CYS A 96 -39.83 -10.95 -3.18
CA CYS A 96 -39.69 -9.57 -3.61
C CYS A 96 -40.11 -8.61 -2.47
N PRO A 97 -39.24 -7.66 -2.05
CA PRO A 97 -39.56 -6.75 -0.95
C PRO A 97 -40.53 -5.62 -1.34
N GLN A 98 -40.88 -5.50 -2.63
CA GLN A 98 -41.73 -4.44 -3.13
C GLN A 98 -43.22 -4.75 -2.93
N ALA A 99 -44.04 -3.70 -2.84
CA ALA A 99 -45.49 -3.84 -3.06
C ALA A 99 -45.76 -4.27 -4.51
N CYS A 100 -46.97 -4.77 -4.77
CA CYS A 100 -47.43 -5.18 -6.09
C CYS A 100 -47.04 -4.15 -7.16
N HIS A 101 -46.38 -4.60 -8.23
CA HIS A 101 -45.86 -3.71 -9.26
C HIS A 101 -46.04 -4.33 -10.67
N PRO A 102 -46.63 -3.59 -11.63
CA PRO A 102 -46.82 -4.10 -12.99
C PRO A 102 -45.59 -3.89 -13.90
N LEU A 103 -44.68 -2.98 -13.54
CA LEU A 103 -43.55 -2.56 -14.39
C LEU A 103 -42.48 -3.65 -14.59
N ASP A 104 -42.20 -4.47 -13.58
CA ASP A 104 -41.25 -5.60 -13.66
C ASP A 104 -41.93 -6.92 -13.33
N ARG A 105 -42.86 -7.38 -14.17
CA ARG A 105 -43.55 -8.67 -13.97
C ARG A 105 -42.58 -9.84 -13.88
N SER A 106 -41.48 -9.76 -14.62
CA SER A 106 -40.43 -10.78 -14.64
C SER A 106 -39.47 -10.72 -13.47
N HIS A 107 -39.54 -9.69 -12.61
CA HIS A 107 -38.65 -9.47 -11.47
C HIS A 107 -37.15 -9.49 -11.81
N LYS A 108 -36.75 -9.21 -13.05
CA LYS A 108 -35.33 -9.23 -13.47
C LYS A 108 -34.53 -8.13 -12.79
N VAL A 109 -35.14 -6.96 -12.62
CA VAL A 109 -34.51 -5.81 -11.96
C VAL A 109 -34.53 -6.02 -10.44
N ALA A 110 -35.67 -6.47 -9.90
CA ALA A 110 -35.79 -6.77 -8.47
C ALA A 110 -34.77 -7.84 -8.01
N GLU A 111 -34.53 -8.86 -8.84
CA GLU A 111 -33.61 -9.96 -8.54
C GLU A 111 -32.14 -9.50 -8.51
N THR A 112 -31.73 -8.66 -9.47
CA THR A 112 -30.35 -8.14 -9.54
C THR A 112 -30.04 -7.15 -8.41
N LEU A 113 -31.07 -6.49 -7.87
CA LEU A 113 -30.95 -5.50 -6.79
C LEU A 113 -31.36 -6.04 -5.41
N CYS A 114 -31.43 -7.36 -5.23
CA CYS A 114 -31.80 -7.96 -3.96
C CYS A 114 -30.81 -7.55 -2.84
N CYS A 115 -31.28 -6.72 -1.91
CA CYS A 115 -30.51 -6.22 -0.78
C CYS A 115 -30.81 -6.95 0.53
N GLU A 116 -31.49 -8.10 0.47
CA GLU A 116 -31.69 -8.95 1.64
C GLU A 116 -30.36 -9.63 2.06
N PRO A 117 -30.16 -9.93 3.35
CA PRO A 117 -29.00 -10.67 3.82
C PRO A 117 -28.88 -12.06 3.17
N CYS A 118 -27.71 -12.42 2.60
CA CYS A 118 -27.46 -13.76 2.00
C CYS A 118 -27.49 -14.84 3.10
N ARG A 119 -28.57 -15.62 3.21
CA ARG A 119 -28.62 -16.79 4.13
C ARG A 119 -28.03 -18.08 3.55
N ARG A 120 -27.30 -17.98 2.43
CA ARG A 120 -26.67 -19.15 1.80
C ARG A 120 -25.40 -19.53 2.55
N PHE A 121 -25.07 -20.82 2.47
CA PHE A 121 -23.83 -21.40 2.97
C PHE A 121 -22.84 -21.55 1.81
N PRO A 122 -21.60 -21.05 1.92
CA PRO A 122 -20.57 -21.33 0.93
C PRO A 122 -20.34 -22.85 0.85
N PRO A 123 -20.36 -23.47 -0.34
CA PRO A 123 -20.25 -24.93 -0.49
C PRO A 123 -18.93 -25.48 0.06
N GLU A 124 -17.86 -24.68 0.06
CA GLU A 124 -16.56 -25.05 0.63
C GLU A 124 -16.48 -24.94 2.16
N CYS A 125 -17.55 -24.51 2.84
CA CYS A 125 -17.58 -24.34 4.29
C CYS A 125 -18.20 -25.55 4.98
N LEU A 126 -17.37 -26.48 5.46
CA LEU A 126 -17.80 -27.68 6.20
C LEU A 126 -18.52 -27.38 7.53
N LEU A 127 -18.30 -26.18 8.09
CA LEU A 127 -18.93 -25.72 9.33
C LEU A 127 -20.24 -24.96 9.10
N GLU A 128 -20.75 -24.95 7.86
CA GLU A 128 -22.05 -24.37 7.50
C GLU A 128 -22.25 -22.92 8.01
N HIS A 129 -21.22 -22.10 7.91
CA HIS A 129 -21.34 -20.68 8.26
C HIS A 129 -22.17 -19.92 7.22
N SER A 130 -23.18 -19.19 7.67
CA SER A 130 -23.99 -18.34 6.80
C SER A 130 -23.18 -17.17 6.24
N CYS A 131 -23.44 -16.82 4.98
CA CYS A 131 -22.82 -15.67 4.34
C CYS A 131 -23.24 -14.36 5.05
N LYS A 132 -22.30 -13.45 5.27
CA LYS A 132 -22.57 -12.14 5.89
C LYS A 132 -22.79 -11.02 4.87
N LYS A 133 -22.78 -11.33 3.58
CA LYS A 133 -22.93 -10.35 2.48
C LYS A 133 -24.40 -10.15 2.09
N LEU A 134 -24.67 -9.09 1.33
CA LEU A 134 -25.96 -8.88 0.70
C LEU A 134 -26.19 -9.86 -0.45
N CYS A 135 -27.43 -10.22 -0.73
CA CYS A 135 -27.77 -11.23 -1.75
C CYS A 135 -27.31 -10.85 -3.17
N LYS A 136 -27.28 -9.55 -3.51
CA LYS A 136 -26.73 -9.04 -4.77
C LYS A 136 -25.24 -9.33 -4.95
N GLU A 137 -24.51 -9.53 -3.86
CA GLU A 137 -23.09 -9.82 -3.90
C GLU A 137 -22.86 -11.32 -4.06
N LYS A 138 -21.88 -11.70 -4.89
CA LYS A 138 -21.50 -13.11 -5.01
C LYS A 138 -21.02 -13.62 -3.65
N CYS A 139 -21.73 -14.62 -3.10
CA CYS A 139 -21.38 -15.26 -1.83
C CYS A 139 -20.07 -16.06 -2.10
N GLY A 140 -18.95 -15.48 -1.67
CA GLY A 140 -17.59 -16.00 -1.89
C GLY A 140 -17.12 -16.89 -0.73
N PRO A 141 -15.80 -17.04 -0.51
CA PRO A 141 -15.30 -17.93 0.53
C PRO A 141 -15.73 -17.50 1.93
N CYS A 142 -15.85 -18.49 2.81
CA CYS A 142 -16.24 -18.25 4.19
C CYS A 142 -15.18 -17.44 4.94
N THR A 143 -15.59 -16.25 5.42
CA THR A 143 -14.73 -15.30 6.15
C THR A 143 -14.98 -15.29 7.65
N THR A 144 -15.84 -16.18 8.16
CA THR A 144 -16.09 -16.31 9.60
C THR A 144 -14.80 -16.71 10.32
N ILE A 145 -14.51 -16.02 11.41
CA ILE A 145 -13.36 -16.30 12.25
C ILE A 145 -13.70 -17.52 13.11
N VAL A 146 -12.81 -18.50 13.11
CA VAL A 146 -12.92 -19.72 13.92
C VAL A 146 -11.89 -19.69 15.06
N ASP A 147 -11.93 -20.71 15.91
CA ASP A 147 -10.99 -20.85 17.02
C ASP A 147 -9.55 -21.05 16.54
N ALA A 148 -8.61 -20.86 17.47
CA ALA A 148 -7.19 -20.99 17.16
C ALA A 148 -6.85 -22.43 16.74
N VAL A 149 -6.13 -22.56 15.62
CA VAL A 149 -5.71 -23.86 15.10
C VAL A 149 -4.20 -24.03 15.20
N THR A 150 -3.76 -25.27 15.39
CA THR A 150 -2.35 -25.63 15.31
C THR A 150 -2.00 -25.91 13.85
N MET A 151 -1.09 -25.12 13.30
CA MET A 151 -0.62 -25.27 11.93
C MET A 151 0.31 -26.50 11.78
N PRO A 152 0.46 -27.10 10.59
CA PRO A 152 1.46 -28.15 10.32
C PRO A 152 2.89 -27.80 10.75
N CYS A 153 3.26 -26.52 10.79
CA CYS A 153 4.54 -26.07 11.34
C CYS A 153 4.65 -26.14 12.88
N GLY A 154 3.64 -26.65 13.59
CA GLY A 154 3.58 -26.78 15.05
C GLY A 154 3.19 -25.50 15.80
N HIS A 155 2.97 -24.39 15.10
CA HIS A 155 2.65 -23.09 15.71
C HIS A 155 1.15 -22.83 15.76
N LEU A 156 0.70 -22.13 16.81
CA LEU A 156 -0.69 -21.73 16.98
C LEU A 156 -1.03 -20.49 16.14
N TYR A 157 -2.06 -20.57 15.32
CA TYR A 157 -2.60 -19.45 14.56
C TYR A 157 -3.88 -18.91 15.22
N LYS A 158 -3.77 -17.73 15.81
CA LYS A 158 -4.88 -17.09 16.54
C LYS A 158 -5.83 -16.42 15.54
N SER A 159 -7.10 -16.83 15.57
CA SER A 159 -8.18 -16.27 14.73
C SER A 159 -8.04 -16.50 13.21
N PRO A 160 -8.03 -17.76 12.74
CA PRO A 160 -8.12 -18.05 11.31
C PRO A 160 -9.50 -17.72 10.74
N ARG A 161 -9.57 -17.38 9.45
CA ARG A 161 -10.83 -17.45 8.72
C ARG A 161 -11.10 -18.91 8.36
N CYS A 162 -12.37 -19.31 8.42
CA CYS A 162 -12.80 -20.67 8.11
C CYS A 162 -12.26 -21.19 6.76
N HIS A 163 -12.24 -20.36 5.71
CA HIS A 163 -11.67 -20.74 4.42
C HIS A 163 -10.16 -21.03 4.47
N ASP A 164 -9.41 -20.32 5.33
CA ASP A 164 -7.96 -20.48 5.43
C ASP A 164 -7.58 -21.81 6.12
N VAL A 165 -8.53 -22.48 6.79
CA VAL A 165 -8.32 -23.72 7.57
C VAL A 165 -9.25 -24.86 7.17
N ARG A 166 -9.82 -24.78 5.95
CA ARG A 166 -10.83 -25.74 5.48
C ARG A 166 -10.29 -27.15 5.21
N ASN A 167 -8.99 -27.28 4.94
CA ASN A 167 -8.32 -28.53 4.60
C ASN A 167 -6.79 -28.43 4.86
N ASP A 168 -6.11 -29.57 4.71
CA ASP A 168 -4.67 -29.68 4.93
C ASP A 168 -3.85 -28.79 3.98
N GLU A 169 -4.28 -28.65 2.72
CA GLU A 169 -3.61 -27.79 1.74
C GLU A 169 -3.64 -26.30 2.15
N ALA A 170 -4.80 -25.81 2.60
CA ALA A 170 -4.96 -24.43 3.05
C ALA A 170 -4.14 -24.16 4.32
N THR A 171 -4.10 -25.13 5.24
CA THR A 171 -3.27 -25.02 6.45
C THR A 171 -1.77 -25.11 6.14
N GLU A 172 -1.34 -25.83 5.10
CA GLU A 172 0.04 -25.82 4.65
C GLU A 172 0.44 -24.46 4.03
N GLU A 173 -0.45 -23.82 3.25
CA GLU A 173 -0.22 -22.48 2.72
C GLU A 173 -0.13 -21.43 3.85
N LEU A 174 -0.97 -21.53 4.87
CA LEU A 174 -0.86 -20.72 6.08
C LEU A 174 0.47 -20.97 6.82
N SER A 175 0.95 -22.22 6.88
CA SER A 175 2.26 -22.55 7.47
C SER A 175 3.41 -21.86 6.75
N ARG A 176 3.34 -21.74 5.42
CA ARG A 176 4.31 -20.97 4.61
C ARG A 176 4.28 -19.47 4.89
N ARG A 177 3.22 -18.96 5.51
CA ARG A 177 3.09 -17.55 5.93
C ARG A 177 3.28 -17.36 7.44
N CYS A 178 3.73 -18.40 8.15
CA CYS A 178 3.93 -18.34 9.60
C CYS A 178 4.99 -17.31 10.00
N LYS A 179 4.58 -16.33 10.82
CA LYS A 179 5.42 -15.20 11.26
C LYS A 179 6.15 -15.45 12.59
N VAL A 180 5.96 -16.61 13.22
CA VAL A 180 6.62 -16.93 14.49
C VAL A 180 8.13 -16.96 14.29
N LYS A 181 8.87 -16.30 15.19
CA LYS A 181 10.33 -16.29 15.17
C LYS A 181 10.84 -17.62 15.73
N VAL A 182 11.63 -18.34 14.94
CA VAL A 182 12.25 -19.61 15.30
C VAL A 182 13.77 -19.48 15.19
N LYS A 183 14.49 -20.22 16.04
CA LYS A 183 15.95 -20.39 15.92
C LYS A 183 16.20 -21.43 14.84
N HIS A 184 16.87 -21.04 13.75
CA HIS A 184 17.30 -21.95 12.71
C HIS A 184 18.82 -22.17 12.83
N ARG A 185 19.22 -23.43 12.98
CA ARG A 185 20.62 -23.84 13.08
C ARG A 185 21.13 -24.22 11.70
N PHE A 186 22.09 -23.45 11.20
CA PHE A 186 22.72 -23.72 9.91
C PHE A 186 23.75 -24.87 10.01
N PRO A 187 24.08 -25.56 8.90
CA PRO A 187 25.14 -26.58 8.87
C PRO A 187 26.50 -26.07 9.35
N CYS A 188 26.77 -24.76 9.22
CA CYS A 188 27.97 -24.11 9.74
C CYS A 188 27.97 -23.93 11.27
N GLY A 189 26.91 -24.32 11.97
CA GLY A 189 26.78 -24.26 13.43
C GLY A 189 26.16 -22.97 13.97
N HIS A 190 25.94 -21.95 13.15
CA HIS A 190 25.32 -20.69 13.57
C HIS A 190 23.81 -20.83 13.79
N ASP A 191 23.33 -20.26 14.89
CA ASP A 191 21.90 -20.10 15.17
C ASP A 191 21.42 -18.70 14.77
N VAL A 192 20.42 -18.63 13.90
CA VAL A 192 19.82 -17.37 13.45
C VAL A 192 18.34 -17.34 13.77
N LEU A 193 17.90 -16.24 14.35
CA LEU A 193 16.47 -15.96 14.55
C LEU A 193 15.83 -15.53 13.23
N THR A 194 14.97 -16.38 12.67
CA THR A 194 14.25 -16.10 11.43
C THR A 194 12.76 -16.42 11.57
N LYS A 195 11.95 -15.99 10.61
CA LYS A 195 10.52 -16.37 10.57
C LYS A 195 10.41 -17.85 10.22
N CYS A 196 9.45 -18.56 10.81
CA CYS A 196 9.18 -19.96 10.50
C CYS A 196 8.94 -20.19 9.00
N SER A 197 8.25 -19.26 8.32
CA SER A 197 8.09 -19.24 6.86
C SER A 197 9.43 -19.30 6.10
N ASN A 198 10.44 -18.62 6.61
CA ASN A 198 11.72 -18.44 5.95
C ASN A 198 12.71 -19.57 6.32
N ALA A 199 12.52 -20.22 7.47
CA ALA A 199 13.41 -21.27 7.96
C ALA A 199 13.58 -22.45 6.99
N ARG A 200 12.57 -22.74 6.15
CA ARG A 200 12.64 -23.80 5.12
C ARG A 200 13.37 -23.38 3.84
N GLY A 201 13.58 -22.07 3.61
CA GLY A 201 14.09 -21.54 2.34
C GLY A 201 15.45 -20.85 2.42
N ILE A 202 16.03 -20.65 3.61
CA ILE A 202 17.32 -19.97 3.74
C ILE A 202 18.45 -21.00 3.54
N GLN A 203 19.16 -20.89 2.42
CA GLN A 203 20.28 -21.78 2.07
C GLN A 203 21.63 -21.27 2.60
N SER A 204 21.75 -19.97 2.87
CA SER A 204 23.01 -19.33 3.25
C SER A 204 22.92 -18.68 4.61
N CYS A 205 23.91 -18.95 5.46
CA CYS A 205 23.97 -18.37 6.79
C CYS A 205 24.32 -16.87 6.72
N PRO A 206 23.45 -15.96 7.24
CA PRO A 206 23.71 -14.53 7.29
C PRO A 206 24.56 -14.09 8.50
N SER A 207 24.99 -15.02 9.36
CA SER A 207 25.86 -14.69 10.48
C SER A 207 27.28 -14.37 9.99
N LEU A 208 27.96 -13.45 10.68
CA LEU A 208 29.39 -13.22 10.48
C LEU A 208 30.17 -14.49 10.81
N CYS A 209 31.18 -14.82 9.99
CA CYS A 209 31.93 -16.06 10.16
C CYS A 209 32.74 -16.09 11.46
N GLY A 210 33.44 -15.00 11.79
CA GLY A 210 34.20 -14.85 13.04
C GLY A 210 35.40 -15.81 13.21
N LYS A 211 35.64 -16.71 12.26
CA LYS A 211 36.72 -17.69 12.31
C LYS A 211 38.08 -17.00 12.27
N GLU A 212 38.99 -17.47 13.11
CA GLU A 212 40.37 -17.01 13.15
C GLU A 212 41.11 -17.51 11.91
N MET A 213 41.66 -16.58 11.14
CA MET A 213 42.43 -16.84 9.93
C MET A 213 43.89 -17.11 10.31
N GLU A 214 44.68 -17.72 9.40
CA GLU A 214 46.11 -18.00 9.65
C GLU A 214 46.92 -16.74 9.99
N CYS A 215 46.47 -15.57 9.50
CA CYS A 215 47.06 -14.28 9.86
C CYS A 215 46.73 -13.75 11.26
N GLY A 216 46.00 -14.51 12.09
CA GLY A 216 45.56 -14.12 13.43
C GLY A 216 44.37 -13.14 13.45
N HIS A 217 43.85 -12.75 12.28
CA HIS A 217 42.69 -11.86 12.18
C HIS A 217 41.37 -12.66 12.07
N GLN A 218 40.28 -12.08 12.58
CA GLN A 218 38.94 -12.68 12.47
C GLN A 218 38.27 -12.34 11.14
N CYS A 219 37.62 -13.33 10.52
CA CYS A 219 36.87 -13.13 9.29
C CYS A 219 35.59 -12.30 9.54
N GLN A 220 35.49 -11.15 8.86
CA GLN A 220 34.32 -10.25 8.91
C GLN A 220 33.29 -10.51 7.81
N ASN A 221 33.47 -11.54 6.98
CA ASN A 221 32.53 -11.89 5.93
C ASN A 221 31.34 -12.69 6.45
N LEU A 222 30.24 -12.67 5.72
CA LEU A 222 29.08 -13.53 5.94
C LEU A 222 29.50 -15.00 5.79
N CYS A 223 29.07 -15.85 6.72
CA CYS A 223 29.43 -17.26 6.73
C CYS A 223 29.00 -18.00 5.46
N GLY A 224 27.83 -17.65 4.89
CA GLY A 224 27.38 -18.19 3.59
C GLY A 224 28.27 -17.87 2.39
N SER A 225 29.16 -16.87 2.49
CA SER A 225 30.05 -16.45 1.41
C SER A 225 31.50 -16.96 1.57
N CYS A 226 31.79 -17.74 2.61
CA CYS A 226 33.15 -18.19 2.95
C CYS A 226 33.52 -19.55 2.32
N THR A 227 33.16 -19.79 1.06
CA THR A 227 33.21 -21.14 0.45
C THR A 227 34.62 -21.62 0.05
N ASN A 228 35.59 -20.72 -0.20
CA ASN A 228 36.91 -21.08 -0.76
C ASN A 228 38.09 -20.45 -0.01
N GLY A 229 37.98 -20.31 1.32
CA GLY A 229 39.03 -19.76 2.16
C GLY A 229 38.78 -18.32 2.60
N HIS A 230 39.58 -17.87 3.57
CA HIS A 230 39.42 -16.57 4.20
C HIS A 230 40.58 -15.65 3.81
N THR A 231 40.31 -14.64 2.99
CA THR A 231 41.28 -13.59 2.66
C THR A 231 41.17 -12.43 3.63
N CYS A 232 42.32 -11.99 4.17
CA CYS A 232 42.38 -10.85 5.07
C CYS A 232 42.45 -9.55 4.28
N THR A 233 41.47 -8.67 4.47
CA THR A 233 41.44 -7.32 3.86
C THR A 233 41.89 -6.22 4.83
N LYS A 234 42.33 -6.57 6.05
CA LYS A 234 42.91 -5.59 6.96
C LYS A 234 44.23 -5.07 6.38
N LYS A 235 44.47 -3.77 6.50
CA LYS A 235 45.72 -3.14 6.10
C LYS A 235 46.84 -3.49 7.09
N CYS A 236 48.07 -3.54 6.61
CA CYS A 236 49.25 -3.78 7.42
C CYS A 236 49.65 -2.50 8.16
N GLU A 237 49.56 -2.48 9.49
CA GLU A 237 49.90 -1.29 10.29
C GLU A 237 51.40 -1.21 10.66
N ARG A 238 52.26 -2.03 10.01
CA ARG A 238 53.71 -2.02 10.27
C ARG A 238 54.35 -0.76 9.69
N THR A 239 55.16 -0.06 10.49
CA THR A 239 55.97 1.09 10.05
C THR A 239 57.25 0.61 9.36
N LEU A 240 57.50 1.09 8.15
CA LEU A 240 58.72 0.84 7.38
C LEU A 240 59.91 1.61 7.97
N PHE A 241 61.14 1.23 7.62
CA PHE A 241 62.36 1.89 8.09
C PHE A 241 62.41 3.40 7.77
N CYS A 242 61.69 3.85 6.75
CA CYS A 242 61.57 5.25 6.38
C CYS A 242 60.54 6.05 7.20
N GLY A 243 59.83 5.39 8.13
CA GLY A 243 58.79 5.99 8.96
C GLY A 243 57.38 5.98 8.36
N HIS A 244 57.19 5.52 7.12
CA HIS A 244 55.86 5.38 6.50
C HIS A 244 55.18 4.06 6.87
N GLU A 245 53.85 4.05 6.97
CA GLU A 245 53.05 2.84 7.22
C GLU A 245 52.92 1.98 5.95
N CYS A 246 52.90 0.65 6.13
CA CYS A 246 52.70 -0.30 5.03
C CYS A 246 51.28 -0.18 4.44
N GLY A 247 51.14 0.41 3.25
CA GLY A 247 49.83 0.62 2.61
C GLY A 247 49.13 -0.64 2.07
N ARG A 248 49.71 -1.84 2.24
CA ARG A 248 49.22 -3.10 1.66
C ARG A 248 48.25 -3.82 2.60
N SER A 249 47.44 -4.73 2.04
CA SER A 249 46.68 -5.70 2.83
C SER A 249 47.60 -6.63 3.62
N CYS A 250 47.09 -7.24 4.69
CA CYS A 250 47.82 -8.17 5.54
C CYS A 250 48.47 -9.28 4.71
N HIS A 251 49.80 -9.35 4.76
CA HIS A 251 50.63 -10.30 4.01
C HIS A 251 51.34 -11.31 4.93
N PHE A 252 50.76 -11.58 6.12
CA PHE A 252 51.18 -12.55 7.15
C PHE A 252 52.69 -12.65 7.42
N SER A 253 53.41 -13.39 6.58
CA SER A 253 54.82 -13.78 6.71
C SER A 253 55.76 -13.17 5.67
N GLU A 254 55.24 -12.41 4.70
CA GLU A 254 56.10 -11.70 3.74
C GLU A 254 56.66 -10.42 4.37
N ASP A 255 57.89 -10.07 4.01
CA ASP A 255 58.46 -8.78 4.38
C ASP A 255 57.69 -7.65 3.69
N CYS A 256 57.59 -6.49 4.37
CA CYS A 256 56.98 -5.33 3.75
C CYS A 256 57.88 -4.84 2.61
N GLU A 257 57.29 -4.67 1.41
CA GLU A 257 57.99 -4.09 0.27
C GLU A 257 58.50 -2.67 0.58
N PRO A 258 59.56 -2.21 -0.11
CA PRO A 258 60.07 -0.85 0.05
C PRO A 258 59.01 0.22 -0.16
N CYS A 259 59.17 1.37 0.51
CA CYS A 259 58.20 2.44 0.45
C CYS A 259 58.10 3.07 -0.95
N ASN A 260 56.89 3.12 -1.50
CA ASN A 260 56.55 3.78 -2.77
C ASN A 260 55.95 5.19 -2.57
N GLN A 261 56.03 5.76 -1.37
CA GLN A 261 55.67 7.16 -1.16
C GLN A 261 56.76 8.08 -1.71
N LYS A 262 56.39 9.34 -1.99
CA LYS A 262 57.35 10.38 -2.37
C LYS A 262 58.30 10.64 -1.20
N CYS A 263 59.58 10.85 -1.48
CA CYS A 263 60.56 11.14 -0.45
C CYS A 263 60.22 12.45 0.27
N ASP A 264 60.27 12.43 1.61
CA ASP A 264 60.03 13.61 2.46
C ASP A 264 61.28 14.47 2.66
N VAL A 265 62.44 14.03 2.14
CA VAL A 265 63.69 14.80 2.20
C VAL A 265 63.57 16.09 1.37
N ARG A 266 63.74 17.22 2.05
CA ARG A 266 63.73 18.57 1.47
C ARG A 266 64.81 19.42 2.13
N CYS A 267 65.46 20.29 1.35
CA CYS A 267 66.25 21.40 1.85
C CYS A 267 65.58 22.74 1.48
N VAL A 268 66.22 23.85 1.84
CA VAL A 268 65.74 25.19 1.48
C VAL A 268 65.73 25.37 -0.05
N ASP A 269 66.69 24.76 -0.73
CA ASP A 269 66.91 24.93 -2.17
C ASP A 269 66.09 23.98 -3.04
N SER A 270 65.81 22.76 -2.56
CA SER A 270 65.16 21.72 -3.38
C SER A 270 64.38 20.70 -2.56
N LYS A 271 63.37 20.10 -3.19
CA LYS A 271 62.62 18.96 -2.66
C LYS A 271 62.93 17.72 -3.50
N CYS A 272 63.26 16.60 -2.85
CA CYS A 272 63.48 15.35 -3.55
C CYS A 272 62.19 14.91 -4.29
N SER A 273 62.31 14.62 -5.58
CA SER A 273 61.20 14.12 -6.42
C SER A 273 61.15 12.59 -6.52
N LYS A 274 62.16 11.91 -5.98
CA LYS A 274 62.32 10.46 -6.01
C LYS A 274 61.37 9.75 -5.04
N LEU A 275 61.21 8.44 -5.23
CA LEU A 275 60.50 7.58 -4.27
C LEU A 275 61.35 7.37 -3.02
N CYS A 276 60.70 7.09 -1.89
CA CYS A 276 61.38 7.03 -0.61
C CYS A 276 62.41 5.88 -0.51
N HIS A 277 62.24 4.80 -1.27
CA HIS A 277 63.20 3.70 -1.32
C HIS A 277 64.44 4.01 -2.17
N GLU A 278 64.42 5.07 -2.96
CA GLU A 278 65.54 5.45 -3.82
C GLU A 278 66.54 6.31 -3.06
N ILE A 279 67.83 6.10 -3.34
CA ILE A 279 68.90 6.89 -2.73
C ILE A 279 68.78 8.36 -3.18
N CYS A 280 68.60 9.24 -2.20
CA CYS A 280 68.56 10.68 -2.41
C CYS A 280 69.96 11.21 -2.71
N ALA A 281 70.07 12.02 -3.77
CA ALA A 281 71.29 12.78 -4.01
C ALA A 281 71.40 13.87 -2.93
N SER A 282 72.57 14.02 -2.33
CA SER A 282 72.82 15.10 -1.36
C SER A 282 72.88 16.44 -2.09
N CYS A 283 72.30 17.49 -1.50
CA CYS A 283 72.31 18.82 -2.10
C CYS A 283 73.74 19.38 -2.15
N VAL A 284 74.19 19.82 -3.33
CA VAL A 284 75.52 20.42 -3.54
C VAL A 284 75.49 21.94 -3.66
N GLU A 285 74.31 22.54 -3.53
CA GLU A 285 74.17 24.00 -3.47
C GLU A 285 74.88 24.56 -2.22
N PRO A 286 75.36 25.81 -2.27
CA PRO A 286 75.98 26.46 -1.12
C PRO A 286 74.99 26.48 0.04
N CYS A 287 75.46 26.10 1.23
CA CYS A 287 74.62 26.10 2.41
C CYS A 287 74.04 27.50 2.68
N ASP A 288 72.72 27.58 2.81
CA ASP A 288 71.98 28.82 3.12
C ASP A 288 72.39 29.46 4.46
N TRP A 289 73.08 28.71 5.33
CA TRP A 289 73.49 29.21 6.63
C TRP A 289 74.52 30.34 6.52
N GLN A 290 74.03 31.56 6.79
CA GLN A 290 74.81 32.79 6.89
C GLN A 290 74.52 33.49 8.21
N CYS A 291 75.58 34.01 8.84
CA CYS A 291 75.46 34.92 9.97
C CYS A 291 76.36 36.14 9.74
N ASP A 292 75.94 37.33 10.16
CA ASP A 292 76.74 38.56 10.01
C ASP A 292 78.08 38.49 10.76
N HIS A 293 78.14 37.73 11.85
CA HIS A 293 79.33 37.62 12.69
C HIS A 293 80.39 36.65 12.12
N GLN A 294 79.95 35.56 11.51
CA GLN A 294 80.84 34.48 11.06
C GLN A 294 80.85 34.31 9.53
N GLY A 295 80.05 35.09 8.80
CA GLY A 295 79.89 34.99 7.35
C GLY A 295 79.12 33.75 6.89
N LYS A 296 79.20 33.45 5.59
CA LYS A 296 78.54 32.30 4.95
C LYS A 296 79.28 30.99 5.21
N CYS A 297 78.53 29.90 5.41
CA CYS A 297 79.09 28.55 5.50
C CYS A 297 79.84 28.19 4.20
N PRO A 298 81.09 27.68 4.28
CA PRO A 298 81.86 27.30 3.09
C PRO A 298 81.47 25.92 2.54
N LEU A 299 80.59 25.18 3.23
CA LEU A 299 80.18 23.83 2.83
C LEU A 299 78.87 23.83 2.03
N VAL A 300 78.64 22.71 1.36
CA VAL A 300 77.41 22.43 0.64
C VAL A 300 76.28 22.04 1.58
N CYS A 301 75.03 22.28 1.18
CA CYS A 301 73.83 22.04 1.99
C CYS A 301 73.69 20.58 2.47
N GLY A 302 74.11 19.59 1.67
CA GLY A 302 74.03 18.17 2.02
C GLY A 302 75.14 17.68 2.97
N ALA A 303 76.12 18.52 3.29
CA ALA A 303 77.19 18.18 4.22
C ALA A 303 76.88 18.71 5.63
N PRO A 304 77.30 18.00 6.70
CA PRO A 304 77.20 18.55 8.05
C PRO A 304 77.98 19.85 8.12
N CYS A 305 77.33 20.94 8.55
CA CYS A 305 77.96 22.24 8.66
C CYS A 305 79.20 22.15 9.57
N ALA A 306 80.36 22.58 9.09
CA ALA A 306 81.59 22.65 9.89
C ALA A 306 81.53 23.75 10.96
N ARG A 307 80.44 24.51 11.00
CA ARG A 307 80.23 25.64 11.90
C ARG A 307 79.16 25.30 12.91
N LEU A 308 79.44 25.60 14.16
CA LEU A 308 78.46 25.58 15.23
C LEU A 308 77.69 26.92 15.23
N PRO A 309 76.45 26.96 15.75
CA PRO A 309 75.74 28.21 15.99
C PRO A 309 76.60 29.23 16.73
N CYS A 310 76.63 30.50 16.29
CA CYS A 310 77.38 31.52 17.01
C CYS A 310 76.67 31.92 18.30
N ASN A 311 77.44 32.20 19.35
CA ASN A 311 76.89 32.67 20.64
C ASN A 311 76.73 34.20 20.69
N GLU A 312 76.94 34.89 19.57
CA GLU A 312 76.80 36.35 19.48
C GLU A 312 75.36 36.75 19.20
N ARG A 313 74.96 37.91 19.74
CA ARG A 313 73.58 38.38 19.68
C ARG A 313 73.24 38.83 18.27
N CYS A 314 72.29 38.16 17.63
CA CYS A 314 71.81 38.52 16.30
C CYS A 314 71.19 39.93 16.27
N THR A 315 71.48 40.68 15.21
CA THR A 315 70.88 41.99 14.94
C THR A 315 69.70 41.90 13.96
N ASN A 316 69.50 40.75 13.31
CA ASN A 316 68.41 40.52 12.37
C ASN A 316 67.06 40.43 13.08
N LYS A 317 66.07 41.20 12.61
CA LYS A 317 64.68 41.12 13.07
C LYS A 317 63.92 40.16 12.17
N LEU A 318 63.37 39.09 12.76
CA LEU A 318 62.51 38.16 12.04
C LEU A 318 61.14 38.82 11.76
N SER A 319 60.45 38.36 10.72
CA SER A 319 59.10 38.83 10.35
C SER A 319 58.06 38.63 11.47
N CYS A 320 58.34 37.75 12.44
CA CYS A 320 57.55 37.55 13.65
C CYS A 320 57.81 38.58 14.77
N GLY A 321 58.63 39.62 14.53
CA GLY A 321 58.89 40.72 15.47
C GLY A 321 59.98 40.45 16.52
N HIS A 322 60.54 39.25 16.53
CA HIS A 322 61.63 38.86 17.45
C HIS A 322 63.01 39.22 16.90
N ARG A 323 63.95 39.46 17.83
CA ARG A 323 65.37 39.69 17.59
C ARG A 323 66.19 38.65 18.34
#